data_AF-A0A2W1TYJ6-F1
#
_entry.id   AF-A0A2W1TYJ6-F1
#
_cell.length_a   1.000
_cell.length_b   1.000
_cell.length_c   1.000
_cell.angle_alpha   90.00
_cell.angle_beta   90.00
_cell.angle_gamma   90.00
#
_symmetry.space_group_name_H-M   'P 1'
#
loop_
_entity.id
_entity.type
_entity.pdbx_description
1 polymer ?
#
loop_
_entity_poly.entity_id
_entity_poly.type
_entity_poly.pdbx_seq_one_letter_code
_entity_poly.pdbx_strand_id
1 'polypeptide(L)'
;MDSPGWWAAIGCAVLVLIVDAAIWGIVSIAADGLGRNRAAGIRLPSLMRSDAAWRAGHLAAHRVMRPLLITSAIVAIVSVPAQLTPVLYVVLLGLSLVSTLAALVAGAVSASRAANSVPRDG
;
A
#
# COMPACT_ATOMS: atom_id res chain seq x y z
N MET A 1 -18.72 -21.65 -16.29
CA MET A 1 -18.43 -20.47 -15.44
C MET A 1 -18.45 -19.28 -16.35
N ASP A 2 -19.50 -18.47 -16.27
CA ASP A 2 -19.65 -17.31 -17.13
C ASP A 2 -18.64 -16.24 -16.71
N SER A 3 -18.08 -15.51 -17.68
CA SER A 3 -17.19 -14.39 -17.42
C SER A 3 -17.87 -13.40 -16.48
N PRO A 4 -17.16 -12.80 -15.51
CA PRO A 4 -17.73 -11.86 -14.53
C PRO A 4 -18.41 -10.64 -15.17
N GLY A 5 -18.11 -10.38 -16.45
CA GLY A 5 -18.64 -9.27 -17.23
C GLY A 5 -17.66 -8.11 -17.18
N TRP A 6 -17.48 -7.45 -18.33
CA TRP A 6 -16.50 -6.38 -18.50
C TRP A 6 -16.64 -5.28 -17.43
N TRP A 7 -17.88 -4.92 -17.07
CA TRP A 7 -18.15 -3.92 -16.04
C TRP A 7 -17.69 -4.35 -14.64
N ALA A 8 -17.85 -5.62 -14.28
CA ALA A 8 -17.40 -6.14 -12.99
C ALA A 8 -15.87 -6.21 -12.92
N ALA A 9 -15.21 -6.64 -13.99
CA ALA A 9 -13.75 -6.69 -14.08
C ALA A 9 -13.13 -5.27 -13.99
N ILE A 10 -13.70 -4.31 -14.72
CA ILE A 10 -13.30 -2.90 -14.65
C ILE A 10 -13.55 -2.35 -13.23
N GLY A 11 -14.73 -2.62 -12.66
CA GLY A 11 -15.07 -2.18 -11.31
C GLY A 11 -14.10 -2.70 -10.25
N CYS A 12 -13.70 -3.97 -10.32
CA CYS A 12 -12.71 -4.56 -9.42
C CYS A 12 -11.33 -3.91 -9.58
N ALA A 13 -10.86 -3.74 -10.82
CA ALA A 13 -9.57 -3.10 -11.07
C ALA A 13 -9.55 -1.65 -10.57
N VAL A 14 -10.62 -0.88 -10.81
CA VAL A 14 -10.76 0.49 -10.30
C VAL A 14 -10.77 0.52 -8.77
N LEU A 15 -11.48 -0.40 -8.12
CA LEU A 15 -11.50 -0.48 -6.66
C LEU A 15 -10.10 -0.72 -6.09
N VAL A 16 -9.33 -1.65 -6.67
CA VAL A 16 -7.95 -1.92 -6.25
C VAL A 16 -7.07 -0.69 -6.44
N LEU A 17 -7.18 -0.01 -7.58
CA LEU A 17 -6.42 1.23 -7.84
C LEU A 17 -6.76 2.33 -6.83
N ILE A 18 -8.04 2.48 -6.46
CA ILE A 18 -8.47 3.45 -5.44
C ILE A 18 -7.85 3.09 -4.08
N VAL A 19 -7.85 1.80 -3.71
CA VAL A 19 -7.25 1.33 -2.45
C VAL A 19 -5.75 1.58 -2.44
N ASP A 20 -5.04 1.22 -3.51
CA ASP A 20 -3.59 1.43 -3.62
C ASP A 20 -3.24 2.93 -3.57
N ALA A 21 -4.02 3.78 -4.25
CA ALA A 21 -3.87 5.23 -4.21
C ALA A 21 -4.15 5.82 -2.82
N ALA A 22 -5.18 5.35 -2.12
CA ALA A 22 -5.50 5.77 -0.76
C ALA A 22 -4.38 5.39 0.22
N ILE A 23 -3.87 4.16 0.13
CA ILE A 23 -2.73 3.70 0.93
C ILE A 23 -1.50 4.59 0.67
N TRP A 24 -1.20 4.82 -0.60
CA TRP A 24 -0.06 5.64 -0.99
C TRP A 24 -0.19 7.09 -0.49
N GLY A 25 -1.37 7.70 -0.65
CA GLY A 25 -1.64 9.05 -0.20
C GLY A 25 -1.56 9.21 1.32
N ILE A 26 -2.07 8.25 2.10
CA ILE A 26 -1.96 8.29 3.57
C ILE A 26 -0.48 8.25 4.00
N VAL A 27 0.32 7.41 3.35
CA VAL A 27 1.76 7.28 3.66
C VAL A 27 2.54 8.52 3.22
N SER A 28 2.24 9.12 2.06
CA SER A 28 2.93 10.32 1.59
C SER A 28 2.61 11.55 2.45
N ILE A 29 1.34 11.75 2.80
CA ILE A 29 0.89 12.85 3.69
C ILE A 29 1.58 12.74 5.05
N ALA A 30 1.75 11.51 5.57
CA ALA A 30 2.44 11.29 6.82
C ALA A 30 3.98 11.48 6.72
N ALA A 31 4.57 11.32 5.53
CA ALA A 31 6.00 11.55 5.28
C ALA A 31 6.35 13.05 5.05
N ASP A 32 5.49 13.80 4.36
CA ASP A 32 5.73 15.19 3.91
C ASP A 32 5.60 16.26 5.03
N GLY A 33 5.41 15.84 6.29
CA GLY A 33 5.79 16.67 7.42
C GLY A 33 4.71 17.60 7.98
N LEU A 34 3.42 17.30 7.81
CA LEU A 34 2.30 17.97 8.49
C LEU A 34 2.28 17.82 10.04
N GLY A 35 3.43 17.57 10.67
CA GLY A 35 3.55 17.21 12.09
C GLY A 35 2.87 15.87 12.39
N ARG A 36 2.89 15.44 13.66
CA ARG A 36 2.04 14.33 14.15
C ARG A 36 0.56 14.73 14.05
N ASN A 37 0.03 14.72 12.84
CA ASN A 37 -1.39 14.98 12.63
C ASN A 37 -2.17 13.75 13.07
N ARG A 38 -3.16 13.92 13.96
CA ARG A 38 -3.96 12.80 14.47
C ARG A 38 -4.73 12.05 13.37
N ALA A 39 -4.85 12.65 12.19
CA ALA A 39 -5.66 12.14 11.08
C ALA A 39 -4.88 11.31 10.03
N ALA A 40 -3.54 11.21 10.08
CA ALA A 40 -2.77 10.56 9.01
C ALA A 40 -1.73 9.55 9.54
N GLY A 41 -1.63 8.39 8.88
CA GLY A 41 -0.54 7.41 9.07
C GLY A 41 -0.86 6.22 10.00
N ILE A 42 -0.04 5.16 9.89
CA ILE A 42 -0.11 3.98 10.76
C ILE A 42 0.49 4.33 12.12
N ARG A 43 -0.31 4.27 13.19
CA ARG A 43 0.14 4.57 14.55
C ARG A 43 0.86 3.39 15.19
N LEU A 44 2.12 3.18 14.83
CA LEU A 44 2.98 2.27 15.58
C LEU A 44 3.62 2.98 16.79
N PRO A 45 3.73 2.33 17.97
CA PRO A 45 4.37 2.91 19.15
C PRO A 45 5.79 3.41 18.88
N SER A 46 6.53 2.72 17.99
CA SER A 46 7.87 3.12 17.57
C SER A 46 7.89 4.46 16.81
N LEU A 47 6.87 4.73 15.98
CA LEU A 47 6.74 5.97 15.20
C LEU A 47 6.31 7.16 16.05
N MET A 48 5.68 6.91 17.20
CA MET A 48 5.18 7.93 18.11
C MET A 48 6.20 8.38 19.16
N ARG A 49 7.47 7.94 19.05
CA ARG A 49 8.55 8.29 19.98
C ARG A 49 9.05 9.72 19.78
N SER A 50 9.27 10.14 18.54
CA SER A 50 9.68 11.51 18.19
C SER A 50 9.20 11.86 16.78
N ASP A 51 9.14 13.14 16.45
CA ASP A 51 8.76 13.57 15.10
C ASP A 51 9.79 13.15 14.04
N ALA A 52 11.06 13.02 14.44
CA ALA A 52 12.11 12.45 13.61
C ALA A 52 11.86 10.96 13.32
N ALA A 53 11.49 10.16 14.33
CA ALA A 53 11.12 8.75 14.16
C ALA A 53 9.87 8.58 13.28
N TRP A 54 8.89 9.49 13.41
CA TRP A 54 7.69 9.52 12.58
C TRP A 54 8.02 9.72 11.10
N ARG A 55 8.81 10.76 10.76
CA ARG A 55 9.21 11.04 9.37
C ARG A 55 10.10 9.95 8.80
N ALA A 56 11.11 9.50 9.54
CA ALA A 56 12.03 8.46 9.10
C ALA A 56 11.29 7.14 8.78
N GLY A 57 10.33 6.77 9.62
CA GLY A 57 9.51 5.58 9.41
C GLY A 57 8.59 5.68 8.20
N HIS A 58 7.92 6.81 7.99
CA HIS A 58 7.03 6.98 6.83
C HIS A 58 7.79 7.13 5.52
N LEU A 59 8.98 7.76 5.51
CA LEU A 59 9.85 7.81 4.34
C LEU A 59 10.36 6.42 3.95
N ALA A 60 10.72 5.58 4.93
CA ALA A 60 11.13 4.20 4.70
C ALA A 60 9.97 3.36 4.14
N ALA A 61 8.77 3.49 4.74
CA ALA A 61 7.57 2.83 4.26
C ALA A 61 7.23 3.24 2.82
N HIS A 62 7.26 4.53 2.52
CA HIS A 62 6.99 5.05 1.18
C HIS A 62 7.91 4.43 0.11
N ARG A 63 9.21 4.31 0.41
CA ARG A 63 10.20 3.74 -0.52
C ARG A 63 9.96 2.26 -0.81
N VAL A 64 9.57 1.48 0.20
CA VAL A 64 9.34 0.03 0.06
C VAL A 64 7.96 -0.28 -0.54
N MET A 65 6.94 0.52 -0.21
CA MET A 65 5.57 0.32 -0.69
C MET A 65 5.40 0.69 -2.16
N ARG A 66 6.08 1.73 -2.64
CA ARG A 66 5.94 2.23 -4.01
C ARG A 66 6.06 1.15 -5.10
N PRO A 67 7.13 0.32 -5.16
CA PRO A 67 7.23 -0.71 -6.20
C PRO A 67 6.15 -1.79 -6.07
N LEU A 68 5.72 -2.14 -4.85
CA LEU A 68 4.71 -3.17 -4.61
C LEU A 68 3.30 -2.70 -5.01
N LEU A 69 2.95 -1.44 -4.72
CA LEU A 69 1.70 -0.83 -5.15
C LEU A 69 1.65 -0.65 -6.67
N ILE A 70 2.77 -0.26 -7.31
CA ILE A 70 2.86 -0.20 -8.78
C ILE A 70 2.66 -1.59 -9.39
N THR A 71 3.29 -2.61 -8.81
CA THR A 71 3.13 -3.99 -9.27
C THR A 71 1.68 -4.45 -9.15
N SER A 72 1.04 -4.20 -7.99
CA SER A 72 -0.39 -4.47 -7.79
C SER A 72 -1.26 -3.79 -8.85
N ALA A 73 -1.07 -2.49 -9.07
CA ALA A 73 -1.83 -1.72 -10.05
C ALA A 73 -1.69 -2.29 -11.47
N ILE A 74 -0.47 -2.65 -11.89
CA ILE A 74 -0.23 -3.27 -13.21
C ILE A 74 -0.96 -4.61 -13.31
N VAL A 75 -0.86 -5.46 -12.29
CA VAL A 75 -1.51 -6.78 -12.28
C VAL A 75 -3.03 -6.63 -12.30
N ALA A 76 -3.59 -5.66 -11.57
CA ALA A 76 -5.02 -5.35 -11.59
C ALA A 76 -5.50 -4.93 -12.99
N ILE A 77 -4.76 -4.06 -13.68
CA ILE A 77 -5.09 -3.63 -15.05
C ILE A 77 -5.02 -4.80 -16.04
N VAL A 78 -3.96 -5.62 -15.94
CA VAL A 78 -3.78 -6.81 -16.80
C VAL A 78 -4.85 -7.88 -16.53
N SER A 79 -5.42 -7.92 -15.33
CA SER A 79 -6.52 -8.85 -15.02
C SER A 79 -7.79 -8.57 -15.84
N VAL A 80 -8.03 -7.32 -16.26
CA VAL A 80 -9.25 -6.94 -16.99
C VAL A 80 -9.40 -7.71 -18.32
N PRO A 81 -8.45 -7.71 -19.26
CA PRO A 81 -8.56 -8.53 -20.48
C PRO A 81 -8.54 -10.04 -20.19
N ALA A 82 -7.94 -10.47 -19.08
CA ALA A 82 -7.90 -11.88 -18.67
C ALA A 82 -9.25 -12.43 -18.19
N GLN A 83 -10.30 -11.60 -18.06
CA GLN A 83 -11.65 -12.03 -17.65
C GLN A 83 -12.29 -13.07 -18.59
N LEU A 84 -11.78 -13.20 -19.81
CA LEU A 84 -12.17 -14.26 -20.75
C LEU A 84 -11.75 -15.66 -20.31
N THR A 85 -10.77 -15.76 -19.40
CA THR A 85 -10.30 -17.00 -18.78
C THR A 85 -10.49 -16.92 -17.27
N PRO A 86 -11.61 -17.42 -16.71
CA PRO A 86 -11.97 -17.19 -15.30
C PRO A 86 -10.89 -17.58 -14.28
N VAL A 87 -10.17 -18.68 -14.52
CA VAL A 87 -9.07 -19.12 -13.64
C VAL A 87 -7.93 -18.11 -13.65
N LEU A 88 -7.52 -17.64 -14.83
CA LEU A 88 -6.45 -16.65 -14.97
C LEU A 88 -6.83 -15.31 -14.33
N TYR A 89 -8.08 -14.87 -14.51
CA TYR A 89 -8.62 -13.68 -13.87
C TYR A 89 -8.51 -13.74 -12.34
N VAL A 90 -8.98 -14.83 -11.72
CA VAL A 90 -8.95 -14.99 -10.26
C VAL A 90 -7.51 -15.05 -9.74
N VAL A 91 -6.60 -15.74 -10.46
CA VAL A 91 -5.19 -15.81 -10.08
C VAL A 91 -4.52 -14.44 -10.13
N LEU A 92 -4.74 -13.66 -11.19
CA LEU A 92 -4.18 -12.31 -11.32
C LEU A 92 -4.75 -11.36 -10.27
N LEU A 93 -6.06 -11.40 -10.04
CA LEU A 93 -6.70 -10.58 -9.02
C LEU A 93 -6.18 -10.93 -7.61
N GLY A 94 -6.05 -12.22 -7.32
CA GLY A 94 -5.43 -12.70 -6.09
C GLY A 94 -3.98 -12.22 -5.93
N LEU A 95 -3.18 -12.28 -7.00
CA LEU A 95 -1.80 -11.82 -6.99
C LEU A 95 -1.68 -10.32 -6.73
N SER A 96 -2.58 -9.51 -7.31
CA SER A 96 -2.68 -8.07 -7.04
C SER A 96 -2.97 -7.81 -5.55
N LEU A 97 -3.99 -8.47 -4.99
CA LEU A 97 -4.35 -8.32 -3.57
C LEU A 97 -3.21 -8.74 -2.63
N VAL A 98 -2.54 -9.86 -2.92
CA VAL A 98 -1.36 -10.31 -2.16
C VAL A 98 -0.23 -9.27 -2.24
N SER A 99 -0.05 -8.63 -3.39
CA SER A 99 0.95 -7.58 -3.57
C SER A 99 0.62 -6.33 -2.76
N THR A 100 -0.65 -5.89 -2.71
CA THR A 100 -1.09 -4.79 -1.84
C THR A 100 -0.89 -5.12 -0.36
N LEU A 101 -1.22 -6.35 0.07
CA LEU A 101 -0.98 -6.81 1.43
C LEU A 101 0.51 -6.85 1.77
N ALA A 102 1.35 -7.37 0.86
CA ALA A 102 2.79 -7.36 1.02
C ALA A 102 3.34 -5.93 1.14
N ALA A 103 2.79 -4.97 0.38
CA ALA A 103 3.14 -3.56 0.49
C ALA A 103 2.85 -3.04 1.91
N LEU A 104 1.67 -3.29 2.44
CA LEU A 104 1.28 -2.87 3.79
C LEU A 104 2.19 -3.48 4.87
N VAL A 105 2.46 -4.78 4.80
CA VAL A 105 3.33 -5.47 5.77
C VAL A 105 4.77 -4.96 5.68
N ALA A 106 5.34 -4.89 4.47
CA ALA A 106 6.69 -4.40 4.26
C ALA A 106 6.83 -2.92 4.65
N GLY A 107 5.81 -2.10 4.36
CA GLY A 107 5.68 -0.73 4.82
C GLY A 107 5.69 -0.62 6.34
N ALA A 108 4.86 -1.38 7.03
CA ALA A 108 4.79 -1.38 8.50
C ALA A 108 6.11 -1.85 9.16
N VAL A 109 6.73 -2.91 8.64
CA VAL A 109 8.01 -3.42 9.14
C VAL A 109 9.14 -2.42 8.92
N SER A 110 9.22 -1.86 7.71
CA SER A 110 10.25 -0.86 7.38
C SER A 110 10.08 0.42 8.22
N ALA A 111 8.84 0.87 8.43
CA ALA A 111 8.52 1.97 9.32
C ALA A 111 8.96 1.71 10.76
N SER A 112 8.66 0.51 11.29
CA SER A 112 9.05 0.14 12.65
C SER A 112 10.58 0.09 12.81
N ARG A 113 11.28 -0.51 11.84
CA ARG A 113 12.74 -0.60 11.84
C ARG A 113 13.40 0.77 11.80
N ALA A 114 12.98 1.64 10.87
CA ALA A 114 13.53 2.98 10.74
C ALA A 114 13.24 3.87 11.96
N ALA A 115 12.05 3.74 12.55
CA ALA A 115 11.71 4.46 13.77
C ALA A 115 12.54 4.01 14.98
N ASN A 116 12.88 2.71 15.06
CA ASN A 116 13.72 2.17 16.13
C ASN A 116 15.20 2.52 15.96
N SER A 117 15.66 2.83 14.74
CA SER A 117 17.03 3.31 14.50
C SER A 117 17.26 4.78 14.87
N VAL A 118 16.20 5.55 15.12
CA VAL A 118 16.33 6.93 15.63
C VAL A 118 16.61 6.87 17.14
N PRO A 119 17.71 7.49 17.63
CA PRO A 119 18.01 7.58 19.05
C PRO A 119 16.84 8.18 19.84
N ARG A 120 16.66 7.72 21.08
CA ARG A 120 15.69 8.34 21.98
C ARG A 120 16.19 9.74 22.32
N ASP A 121 15.48 10.75 21.84
CA ASP A 121 15.60 12.09 22.41
C ASP A 121 15.09 11.98 23.86
N GLY A 122 16.01 12.18 24.80
CA GLY A 122 15.77 12.15 26.25
C GLY A 122 15.16 13.45 26.75
#